data_AF-A0A2N9YDC1-F1
#
_entry.id   AF-A0A2N9YDC1-F1
#
_cell.length_a   1.000
_cell.length_b   1.000
_cell.length_c   1.000
_cell.angle_alpha   90.00
_cell.angle_beta   90.00
_cell.angle_gamma   90.00
#
_symmetry.space_group_name_H-M   'P 1'
#
loop_
_entity.id
_entity.type
_entity.pdbx_description
1 polymer ?
#
loop_
_entity_poly.entity_id
_entity_poly.type
_entity_poly.pdbx_seq_one_letter_code
_entity_poly.pdbx_strand_id
1 'polypeptide(L)' 'MKELIDLLSVVLVFVVPLWLILHYRWKNKSKGGLSPEDKQQVMQLYKKAKGLEERINVLESILDDQIPDWRKQK' A
#
# COMPACT_ATOMS: atom_id res chain seq x y z
N MET A 1 -3.94 -18.24 -47.87
CA MET A 1 -4.03 -17.02 -47.05
C MET A 1 -5.22 -17.11 -46.10
N LYS A 2 -6.45 -17.28 -46.59
CA LYS A 2 -7.66 -17.33 -45.75
C LYS A 2 -7.70 -18.51 -44.75
N GLU A 3 -7.34 -19.71 -45.18
CA GLU A 3 -7.24 -20.90 -44.31
C GLU A 3 -6.27 -20.72 -43.12
N LEU A 4 -5.19 -19.95 -43.31
CA LEU A 4 -4.21 -19.67 -42.25
C LEU A 4 -4.76 -18.67 -41.23
N ILE A 5 -5.57 -17.70 -41.68
CA ILE A 5 -6.21 -16.70 -40.83
C ILE A 5 -7.33 -17.36 -40.00
N ASP A 6 -8.07 -18.29 -40.60
CA ASP A 6 -9.16 -19.00 -39.93
C ASP A 6 -8.60 -19.88 -38.79
N LEU A 7 -7.48 -20.57 -39.01
CA LEU A 7 -6.79 -21.35 -37.96
C LEU A 7 -6.23 -20.46 -36.83
N LEU A 8 -5.60 -19.33 -37.17
CA LEU A 8 -5.03 -18.39 -36.20
C LEU A 8 -6.13 -17.79 -35.31
N SER A 9 -7.27 -17.48 -35.90
CA SER A 9 -8.42 -16.87 -35.22
C SER A 9 -8.98 -17.79 -34.14
N VAL A 10 -9.09 -19.09 -34.41
CA VAL A 10 -9.55 -20.08 -33.42
C VAL A 10 -8.61 -20.12 -32.22
N VAL A 11 -7.28 -20.16 -32.44
CA VAL A 11 -6.29 -20.16 -31.35
C VAL A 11 -6.36 -18.86 -30.53
N LEU A 12 -6.46 -17.71 -31.18
CA LEU A 12 -6.53 -16.40 -30.51
C LEU A 12 -7.78 -16.27 -29.64
N VAL A 13 -8.92 -16.81 -30.06
CA VAL A 13 -10.17 -16.80 -29.27
C VAL A 13 -10.03 -17.57 -27.96
N PHE A 14 -9.14 -18.57 -27.85
CA PHE A 14 -8.86 -19.23 -26.58
C PHE A 14 -7.76 -18.52 -25.78
N VAL A 15 -6.69 -18.09 -26.44
CA VAL A 15 -5.52 -17.51 -25.77
C VAL A 15 -5.83 -16.12 -25.18
N VAL A 16 -6.56 -15.27 -25.90
CA VAL A 16 -6.90 -13.91 -25.46
C VAL A 16 -7.71 -13.89 -24.15
N PRO A 17 -8.83 -14.64 -24.00
CA PRO A 17 -9.58 -14.66 -22.75
C PRO A 17 -8.79 -15.31 -21.60
N LEU A 18 -8.00 -16.36 -21.87
CA LEU A 18 -7.10 -16.95 -20.87
C LEU A 18 -6.08 -15.92 -20.35
N TRP A 19 -5.46 -15.16 -21.25
CA TRP A 19 -4.51 -14.12 -20.91
C TRP A 19 -5.16 -12.98 -20.12
N LEU A 20 -6.36 -12.54 -20.52
CA LEU A 20 -7.13 -11.54 -19.77
C LEU A 20 -7.41 -12.03 -18.35
N ILE A 21 -7.89 -13.26 -18.17
CA ILE A 21 -8.13 -13.82 -16.83
C ILE A 21 -6.84 -13.82 -15.99
N LEU A 22 -5.71 -14.24 -16.56
CA LEU A 22 -4.43 -14.26 -15.87
C LEU A 22 -3.94 -12.85 -15.50
N HIS A 23 -3.97 -11.93 -16.46
CA HIS A 23 -3.54 -10.54 -16.30
C HIS A 23 -4.35 -9.84 -15.20
N TYR A 24 -5.67 -10.02 -15.21
CA TYR A 24 -6.54 -9.42 -14.21
C TYR A 24 -6.40 -10.10 -12.85
N ARG A 25 -6.22 -11.43 -12.78
CA ARG A 25 -5.95 -12.13 -11.50
C ARG A 25 -4.64 -11.69 -10.86
N TRP A 26 -3.58 -11.48 -11.64
CA TRP A 26 -2.28 -11.05 -11.12
C TRP A 26 -2.34 -9.61 -10.60
N LYS A 27 -3.00 -8.72 -11.36
CA LYS A 27 -3.26 -7.34 -10.92
C LYS A 27 -4.20 -7.28 -9.70
N ASN A 28 -5.16 -8.20 -9.57
CA ASN A 28 -6.10 -8.24 -8.45
C ASN A 28 -5.46 -8.78 -7.17
N LYS A 29 -4.40 -9.60 -7.22
CA LYS A 29 -3.62 -9.94 -6.02
C LYS A 29 -2.89 -8.72 -5.44
N SER A 30 -2.53 -7.75 -6.26
CA SER A 30 -1.98 -6.46 -5.81
C SER A 30 -3.04 -5.37 -5.54
N LYS A 31 -4.31 -5.61 -5.89
CA LYS A 31 -5.41 -4.64 -5.75
C LYS A 31 -6.55 -5.08 -4.80
N GLY A 32 -6.56 -6.33 -4.36
CA GLY A 32 -7.37 -6.75 -3.23
C GLY A 32 -6.90 -5.94 -2.03
N GLY A 33 -7.80 -5.17 -1.43
CA GLY A 33 -7.46 -4.28 -0.31
C GLY A 33 -6.71 -5.02 0.79
N LEU A 34 -6.06 -4.24 1.68
CA LEU A 34 -5.24 -4.72 2.79
C LEU A 34 -5.80 -6.03 3.39
N SER A 35 -4.99 -7.09 3.39
CA SER A 35 -5.29 -8.34 4.09
C SER A 35 -5.66 -8.01 5.55
N PRO A 36 -6.48 -8.81 6.24
CA PRO A 36 -6.67 -8.64 7.69
C PRO A 36 -5.36 -8.44 8.46
N GLU A 37 -4.30 -9.13 8.01
CA GLU A 37 -2.92 -9.04 8.49
C GLU A 37 -2.33 -7.62 8.29
N ASP A 38 -2.43 -7.10 7.06
CA ASP A 38 -1.94 -5.77 6.69
C ASP A 38 -2.68 -4.68 7.48
N LYS A 39 -3.99 -4.83 7.67
CA LYS A 39 -4.80 -3.92 8.50
C LYS A 39 -4.32 -3.92 9.94
N GLN A 40 -4.00 -5.09 10.51
CA GLN A 40 -3.44 -5.17 11.85
C GLN A 40 -2.06 -4.50 11.92
N GLN A 41 -1.20 -4.69 10.93
CA GLN A 41 0.11 -4.05 10.88
C GLN A 41 -0.01 -2.51 10.82
N VAL A 42 -0.88 -1.98 9.97
CA VAL A 42 -1.17 -0.54 9.90
C VAL A 42 -1.69 -0.01 11.24
N MET A 43 -2.62 -0.74 11.88
CA MET A 43 -3.14 -0.36 13.19
C MET A 43 -2.06 -0.34 14.28
N GLN A 44 -1.12 -1.29 14.25
CA GLN A 44 0.02 -1.31 15.18
C GLN A 44 0.95 -0.13 14.95
N LEU A 45 1.24 0.21 13.69
CA LEU A 45 2.07 1.38 13.35
C LEU A 45 1.39 2.68 13.81
N TYR A 46 0.08 2.79 13.60
CA TYR A 46 -0.70 3.94 14.08
C TYR A 46 -0.61 4.09 15.61
N LYS A 47 -0.79 2.99 16.35
CA LYS A 47 -0.64 3.01 17.83
C LYS A 47 0.75 3.44 18.27
N LYS A 48 1.80 2.97 17.59
CA LYS A 48 3.19 3.38 17.88
C LYS A 48 3.40 4.86 17.62
N ALA A 49 2.91 5.36 16.48
CA ALA A 49 3.00 6.78 16.14
C ALA A 49 2.30 7.66 17.19
N LYS A 50 1.12 7.25 17.65
CA LYS A 50 0.39 7.93 18.74
C LYS A 50 1.18 7.98 20.05
N GLY A 51 1.81 6.86 20.44
CA GLY A 51 2.66 6.85 21.63
C GLY A 51 3.92 7.72 21.50
N LEU A 52 4.47 7.87 20.29
CA LEU A 52 5.59 8.78 20.05
C LEU A 52 5.17 10.25 20.12
N GLU A 53 3.99 10.60 19.59
CA GLU A 53 3.42 11.95 19.69
C GLU A 53 3.25 12.40 21.15
N GLU A 54 2.70 11.52 22.00
CA GLU A 54 2.56 11.80 23.43
C GLU A 54 3.91 12.03 24.12
N ARG A 55 4.91 11.20 23.77
CA ARG A 55 6.27 11.37 24.30
C ARG A 55 6.92 12.67 23.83
N ILE A 56 6.68 13.09 22.59
CA ILE A 56 7.17 14.38 22.08
C ILE A 56 6.55 15.51 22.88
N ASN A 57 5.24 15.48 23.15
CA ASN A 57 4.59 16.51 23.97
C ASN A 57 5.19 16.61 25.38
N VAL A 58 5.50 15.46 25.99
CA VAL A 58 6.17 15.43 27.30
C VAL A 58 7.58 16.03 27.19
N LEU A 59 8.35 15.68 26.16
CA LEU A 59 9.68 16.24 25.94
C LEU A 59 9.63 17.75 25.68
N GLU A 60 8.65 18.22 24.91
CA GLU A 60 8.41 19.65 24.69
C GLU A 60 8.10 20.37 26.01
N SER A 61 7.24 19.80 26.85
CA SER A 61 6.92 20.37 28.18
C SER A 61 8.16 20.45 29.08
N ILE A 62 8.98 19.40 29.13
CA ILE A 62 10.23 19.41 29.91
C ILE A 62 11.20 20.46 29.37
N LEU A 63 11.28 20.59 28.04
CA LEU A 63 12.19 21.53 27.40
C LEU A 63 11.72 22.98 27.58
N ASP A 64 10.41 23.23 27.56
CA ASP A 64 9.79 24.51 27.89
C ASP A 64 10.09 24.91 29.35
N ASP A 65 10.09 23.94 30.29
CA ASP A 65 10.42 24.18 31.71
C ASP A 65 11.92 24.41 31.96
N GLN A 66 12.80 23.64 31.30
CA GLN A 66 14.23 23.66 31.60
C GLN A 66 15.06 24.61 30.74
N ILE A 67 14.62 24.90 29.51
CA ILE A 67 15.35 25.79 28.58
C ILE A 67 14.36 26.81 28.01
N PRO A 68 14.05 27.89 28.76
CA PRO A 68 13.26 28.98 28.22
C PRO A 68 13.93 29.50 26.93
N ASP A 69 13.16 29.63 25.84
CA ASP A 69 13.58 30.07 24.49
C ASP A 69 14.24 29.05 23.53
N TRP A 70 14.22 27.74 23.82
CA TRP A 70 14.71 26.74 22.85
C TRP A 70 14.02 26.81 21.48
N ARG A 71 12.74 27.21 21.44
CA ARG A 71 11.96 27.38 20.19
C ARG A 71 12.40 28.58 19.33
N LYS A 72 13.20 29.50 19.86
CA LYS A 72 13.68 30.70 19.13
C LYS A 72 14.92 30.44 18.26
N GLN A 73 15.53 29.26 18.34
CA GLN A 73 16.68 28.87 17.52
C GLN A 73 16.31 28.19 16.18
N LYS A 74 15.07 28.35 15.71
CA LYS A 74 14.59 27.74 14.46
C LYS A 74 14.77 28.65 13.26
#